data_AF-A0A9P5D182-F1
#
_entry.id   AF-A0A9P5D182-F1
#
_cell.length_a   1.000
_cell.length_b   1.000
_cell.length_c   1.000
_cell.angle_alpha   90.00
_cell.angle_beta   90.00
_cell.angle_gamma   90.00
#
_symmetry.space_group_name_H-M   'P 1'
#
loop_
_entity.id
_entity.type
_entity.pdbx_description
1 polymer ?
#
loop_
_entity_poly.entity_id
_entity_poly.type
_entity_poly.pdbx_seq_one_letter_code
_entity_poly.pdbx_strand_id
1 'polypeptide(L)'
;MGWLWASSPSPPKPAPPAQEDAAATTTNNKPSSSSTAAPNNVDPEVQKFLDFLDNSSAPQSSKKPSPPTTKEDGSLSWISSMLKSSTPEDPSIVHVPPRDAVSESLLPTDMSCRQAFDLAWGCNSVGGQWNAVYRYGEMRSCSDQWDDFWFCMRTKSFTGPAKAEAIKEHYRDREHSRYYAPGRRSSEDVWKPREEKVAPGTAFSHKIELPSSSTGGVNDDEWRKQENERRRQVREKLGVEEPTPSPSSS
;
A
#
# COMPACT_ATOMS: atom_id res chain seq x y z
N MET A 1 -22.58 -3.74 9.31
CA MET A 1 -21.21 -4.30 9.37
C MET A 1 -20.50 -3.65 10.56
N GLY A 2 -20.56 -4.31 11.70
CA GLY A 2 -20.09 -3.80 12.98
C GLY A 2 -18.57 -3.81 13.12
N TRP A 3 -18.04 -2.79 13.77
CA TRP A 3 -16.70 -2.78 14.33
C TRP A 3 -16.87 -2.67 15.84
N LEU A 4 -16.90 -3.82 16.51
CA LEU A 4 -16.92 -3.92 17.96
C LEU A 4 -15.53 -4.33 18.44
N TRP A 5 -14.89 -3.47 19.22
CA TRP A 5 -14.00 -3.91 20.28
C TRP A 5 -14.34 -3.05 21.50
N ALA A 6 -15.15 -3.63 22.39
CA ALA A 6 -15.34 -3.13 23.74
C ALA A 6 -14.47 -3.99 24.65
N SER A 7 -13.39 -3.42 25.20
CA SER A 7 -12.67 -3.98 26.32
C SER A 7 -13.03 -3.16 27.56
N SER A 8 -13.73 -3.80 28.51
CA SER A 8 -14.11 -3.20 29.79
C SER A 8 -12.93 -3.29 30.78
N PRO A 9 -12.64 -2.25 31.58
CA PRO A 9 -11.58 -2.31 32.59
C PRO A 9 -12.09 -2.86 33.94
N SER A 10 -11.40 -3.85 34.51
CA SER A 10 -11.65 -4.34 35.88
C SER A 10 -10.83 -3.54 36.93
N PRO A 11 -11.36 -3.29 38.14
CA PRO A 11 -10.67 -2.50 39.18
C PRO A 11 -9.61 -3.32 39.97
N PRO A 12 -8.62 -2.67 40.63
CA PRO A 12 -7.48 -3.34 41.26
C PRO A 12 -7.59 -3.46 42.79
N LYS A 13 -7.07 -4.57 43.39
CA LYS A 13 -6.56 -4.62 44.78
C LYS A 13 -5.89 -5.98 45.13
N PRO A 14 -5.09 -6.11 46.22
CA PRO A 14 -3.65 -5.85 46.35
C PRO A 14 -2.79 -7.12 46.66
N ALA A 15 -1.46 -7.04 46.51
CA ALA A 15 -0.45 -8.01 47.01
C ALA A 15 -0.08 -7.73 48.50
N PRO A 16 0.82 -8.45 49.24
CA PRO A 16 1.80 -9.53 48.93
C PRO A 16 1.80 -10.66 50.06
N PRO A 17 2.81 -11.54 50.36
CA PRO A 17 4.25 -11.57 50.03
C PRO A 17 4.87 -12.91 49.54
N ALA A 18 6.17 -12.80 49.22
CA ALA A 18 7.09 -13.72 48.58
C ALA A 18 7.45 -15.01 49.36
N GLN A 19 7.90 -16.05 48.63
CA GLN A 19 9.06 -16.88 49.01
C GLN A 19 9.54 -17.79 47.86
N GLU A 20 10.84 -18.08 47.90
CA GLU A 20 11.71 -18.68 46.89
C GLU A 20 11.70 -20.23 46.88
N ASP A 21 12.30 -20.77 45.81
CA ASP A 21 12.95 -22.08 45.64
C ASP A 21 12.23 -23.32 45.06
N ALA A 22 12.94 -23.87 44.05
CA ALA A 22 13.12 -25.27 43.66
C ALA A 22 12.12 -26.02 42.74
N ALA A 23 12.60 -26.25 41.50
CA ALA A 23 12.71 -27.52 40.78
C ALA A 23 11.49 -28.30 40.23
N ALA A 24 11.56 -28.48 38.89
CA ALA A 24 11.16 -29.64 38.07
C ALA A 24 9.67 -30.00 37.88
N THR A 25 9.19 -29.91 36.62
CA THR A 25 8.76 -31.05 35.75
C THR A 25 7.73 -30.59 34.71
N THR A 26 8.08 -30.77 33.43
CA THR A 26 7.23 -31.05 32.24
C THR A 26 5.98 -30.20 31.97
N THR A 27 6.02 -29.39 30.89
CA THR A 27 5.18 -29.61 29.69
C THR A 27 5.55 -28.59 28.59
N ASN A 28 5.96 -29.14 27.45
CA ASN A 28 6.40 -28.43 26.27
C ASN A 28 5.17 -28.15 25.38
N ASN A 29 4.59 -26.95 25.41
CA ASN A 29 3.48 -26.59 24.52
C ASN A 29 4.01 -25.98 23.21
N LYS A 30 4.26 -26.89 22.28
CA LYS A 30 4.35 -26.66 20.83
C LYS A 30 2.95 -26.32 20.30
N PRO A 31 2.72 -25.24 19.53
CA PRO A 31 1.51 -25.14 18.72
C PRO A 31 1.60 -26.19 17.62
N SER A 32 0.68 -27.16 17.69
CA SER A 32 0.59 -28.28 16.78
C SER A 32 0.33 -27.79 15.36
N SER A 33 1.28 -28.09 14.49
CA SER A 33 1.08 -28.24 13.06
C SER A 33 0.11 -29.39 12.80
N SER A 34 -1.17 -29.10 12.54
CA SER A 34 -2.05 -30.03 11.83
C SER A 34 -2.14 -29.61 10.37
N SER A 35 -1.18 -30.10 9.59
CA SER A 35 -1.36 -30.32 8.16
C SER A 35 -2.36 -31.46 7.99
N THR A 36 -3.58 -31.14 7.56
CA THR A 36 -4.40 -32.07 6.78
C THR A 36 -4.57 -31.46 5.41
N ALA A 37 -3.77 -31.96 4.47
CA ALA A 37 -4.06 -31.82 3.06
C ALA A 37 -5.37 -32.59 2.76
N ALA A 38 -6.40 -31.87 2.35
CA ALA A 38 -7.46 -32.37 1.50
C ALA A 38 -7.81 -31.24 0.52
N PRO A 39 -7.74 -31.48 -0.80
CA PRO A 39 -8.16 -30.50 -1.78
C PRO A 39 -9.70 -30.46 -1.78
N ASN A 40 -10.27 -29.34 -2.20
CA ASN A 40 -11.70 -29.17 -2.51
C ASN A 40 -12.59 -28.75 -1.33
N ASN A 41 -12.37 -27.53 -0.82
CA ASN A 41 -13.51 -26.71 -0.40
C ASN A 41 -13.20 -25.24 -0.69
N VAL A 42 -13.15 -24.91 -1.98
CA VAL A 42 -13.22 -23.51 -2.40
C VAL A 42 -14.71 -23.21 -2.53
N ASP A 43 -15.17 -22.17 -1.82
CA ASP A 43 -16.55 -21.70 -1.85
C ASP A 43 -17.03 -21.53 -3.31
N PRO A 44 -18.23 -22.04 -3.68
CA PRO A 44 -18.76 -21.95 -5.05
C PRO A 44 -18.87 -20.50 -5.56
N GLU A 45 -18.96 -19.50 -4.69
CA GLU A 45 -18.97 -18.09 -5.12
C GLU A 45 -17.57 -17.58 -5.48
N VAL A 46 -16.53 -18.06 -4.79
CA VAL A 46 -15.13 -17.71 -5.08
C VAL A 46 -14.68 -18.38 -6.39
N GLN A 47 -15.14 -19.60 -6.66
CA GLN A 47 -14.90 -20.26 -7.95
C GLN A 47 -15.52 -19.49 -9.12
N LYS A 48 -16.74 -18.96 -8.97
CA LYS A 48 -17.36 -18.13 -10.02
C LYS A 48 -16.59 -16.85 -10.30
N PHE A 49 -16.01 -16.24 -9.26
CA PHE A 49 -15.19 -15.05 -9.42
C PHE A 49 -13.86 -15.35 -10.14
N LEU A 50 -13.22 -16.47 -9.82
CA LEU A 50 -11.99 -16.92 -10.50
C LEU A 50 -12.26 -17.28 -11.97
N ASP A 51 -13.36 -17.98 -12.26
CA ASP A 51 -13.78 -18.31 -13.63
C ASP A 51 -14.07 -17.04 -14.45
N PHE A 52 -14.62 -15.99 -13.84
CA PHE A 52 -14.89 -14.73 -14.52
C PHE A 52 -13.59 -13.97 -14.87
N LEU A 53 -12.58 -14.05 -14.01
CA LEU A 53 -11.25 -13.47 -14.25
C LEU A 53 -10.52 -14.21 -15.38
N ASP A 54 -10.52 -15.55 -15.34
CA ASP A 54 -9.88 -16.37 -16.37
C ASP A 54 -10.54 -16.17 -17.74
N ASN A 55 -11.87 -16.10 -17.78
CA ASN A 55 -12.62 -15.90 -19.03
C ASN A 55 -12.51 -14.47 -19.60
N SER A 56 -12.03 -13.51 -18.81
CA SER A 56 -11.75 -12.14 -19.26
C SER A 56 -10.36 -11.98 -19.89
N SER A 57 -9.53 -13.04 -19.88
CA SER A 57 -8.09 -12.96 -20.24
C SER A 57 -7.66 -13.66 -21.54
N ALA A 58 -8.59 -14.23 -22.35
CA ALA A 58 -8.21 -14.91 -23.60
C ALA A 58 -8.82 -14.25 -24.86
N PRO A 59 -8.00 -13.71 -25.78
CA PRO A 59 -8.43 -13.39 -27.13
C PRO A 59 -8.56 -14.66 -27.99
N GLN A 60 -9.42 -14.56 -29.00
CA GLN A 60 -9.82 -15.59 -29.96
C GLN A 60 -8.65 -16.38 -30.60
N SER A 61 -8.80 -17.71 -30.75
CA SER A 61 -8.86 -18.42 -32.06
C SER A 61 -8.44 -19.91 -32.00
N SER A 62 -9.38 -20.76 -32.42
CA SER A 62 -9.26 -21.98 -33.28
C SER A 62 -8.29 -23.16 -32.99
N LYS A 63 -8.93 -24.32 -32.69
CA LYS A 63 -8.79 -25.69 -33.28
C LYS A 63 -7.50 -26.56 -33.08
N LYS A 64 -7.73 -27.72 -32.45
CA LYS A 64 -7.02 -29.04 -32.28
C LYS A 64 -6.48 -29.73 -33.59
N PRO A 65 -5.85 -30.96 -33.62
CA PRO A 65 -5.19 -31.83 -32.59
C PRO A 65 -3.88 -32.64 -32.98
N SER A 66 -3.04 -32.97 -31.96
CA SER A 66 -2.28 -34.24 -31.62
C SER A 66 -1.18 -34.91 -32.53
N PRO A 67 -0.40 -35.97 -32.09
CA PRO A 67 1.08 -36.00 -31.91
C PRO A 67 1.82 -37.14 -32.72
N PRO A 68 3.14 -37.46 -32.60
CA PRO A 68 3.72 -38.31 -31.50
C PRO A 68 5.24 -38.14 -31.13
N THR A 69 5.63 -38.68 -29.95
CA THR A 69 6.89 -39.35 -29.49
C THR A 69 8.27 -38.85 -30.01
N THR A 70 9.30 -38.56 -29.20
CA THR A 70 10.29 -39.52 -28.62
C THR A 70 11.37 -38.81 -27.75
N LYS A 71 11.64 -39.34 -26.55
CA LYS A 71 12.89 -39.52 -25.75
C LYS A 71 14.09 -38.53 -25.74
N GLU A 72 14.48 -38.26 -24.48
CA GLU A 72 15.83 -38.08 -23.86
C GLU A 72 16.64 -36.78 -24.06
N ASP A 73 17.25 -36.40 -22.94
CA ASP A 73 18.42 -35.55 -22.72
C ASP A 73 18.36 -34.01 -22.92
N GLY A 74 18.18 -33.34 -21.78
CA GLY A 74 19.05 -32.27 -21.31
C GLY A 74 19.43 -31.16 -22.28
N SER A 75 18.65 -30.08 -22.30
CA SER A 75 19.22 -28.75 -22.53
C SER A 75 18.26 -27.66 -22.10
N LEU A 76 18.74 -26.77 -21.24
CA LEU A 76 18.09 -25.56 -20.73
C LEU A 76 17.95 -24.50 -21.85
N SER A 77 17.30 -24.84 -22.97
CA SER A 77 17.23 -23.98 -24.16
C SER A 77 16.22 -22.84 -24.04
N TRP A 78 15.36 -22.82 -23.02
CA TRP A 78 14.49 -21.67 -22.75
C TRP A 78 15.25 -20.48 -22.12
N ILE A 79 16.39 -20.73 -21.46
CA ILE A 79 17.23 -19.67 -20.86
C ILE A 79 18.02 -18.93 -21.95
N SER A 80 18.39 -19.61 -23.05
CA SER A 80 19.09 -19.00 -24.18
C SER A 80 18.21 -18.08 -25.04
N SER A 81 16.89 -18.19 -24.93
CA SER A 81 15.94 -17.27 -25.58
C SER A 81 15.72 -15.97 -24.79
N MET A 82 16.14 -15.91 -23.52
CA MET A 82 16.15 -14.68 -22.72
C MET A 82 17.42 -13.84 -22.87
N LEU A 83 18.46 -14.35 -23.55
CA LEU A 83 19.76 -13.69 -23.69
C LEU A 83 20.11 -13.23 -25.13
N LYS A 84 19.16 -13.31 -26.07
CA LYS A 84 19.34 -12.76 -27.42
C LYS A 84 18.32 -11.67 -27.70
N SER A 85 18.59 -10.49 -27.16
CA SER A 85 18.24 -9.26 -27.84
C SER A 85 19.52 -8.48 -28.10
N SER A 86 19.78 -8.32 -29.38
CA SER A 86 20.81 -7.53 -30.03
C SER A 86 20.74 -6.06 -29.64
N THR A 87 21.87 -5.49 -29.23
CA THR A 87 22.25 -4.12 -29.64
C THR A 87 22.87 -4.23 -31.05
N PRO A 88 22.64 -3.29 -31.99
CA PRO A 88 22.72 -1.86 -31.74
C PRO A 88 21.63 -1.03 -32.42
N GLU A 89 20.94 -0.20 -31.64
CA GLU A 89 20.58 1.15 -32.07
C GLU A 89 20.32 1.94 -30.79
N ASP A 90 21.11 2.99 -30.61
CA ASP A 90 21.17 3.86 -29.44
C ASP A 90 19.86 4.69 -29.39
N PRO A 91 18.87 4.41 -28.52
CA PRO A 91 17.93 5.44 -28.17
C PRO A 91 18.66 6.27 -27.13
N SER A 92 19.34 7.32 -27.59
CA SER A 92 19.88 8.42 -26.80
C SER A 92 19.58 8.24 -25.31
N ILE A 93 20.56 7.78 -24.51
CA ILE A 93 20.44 7.88 -23.05
C ILE A 93 20.14 9.35 -22.81
N VAL A 94 18.86 9.68 -22.59
CA VAL A 94 18.44 11.02 -22.24
C VAL A 94 18.91 11.14 -20.82
N HIS A 95 20.19 11.48 -20.67
CA HIS A 95 20.77 11.81 -19.38
C HIS A 95 19.96 13.01 -18.90
N VAL A 96 19.03 12.75 -17.99
CA VAL A 96 18.14 13.77 -17.44
C VAL A 96 19.05 14.83 -16.84
N PRO A 97 18.98 16.11 -17.24
CA PRO A 97 19.90 17.10 -16.71
C PRO A 97 19.76 17.18 -15.17
N PRO A 98 20.89 17.26 -14.43
CA PRO A 98 20.85 17.53 -13.00
C PRO A 98 20.01 18.77 -12.70
N ARG A 99 19.16 18.69 -11.67
CA ARG A 99 18.26 19.79 -11.30
C ARG A 99 18.91 20.71 -10.25
N ASP A 100 18.10 21.54 -9.61
CA ASP A 100 18.55 22.44 -8.53
C ASP A 100 19.33 21.67 -7.47
N ALA A 101 20.40 22.26 -6.94
CA ALA A 101 21.27 21.62 -5.94
C ALA A 101 20.49 21.08 -4.73
N VAL A 102 19.38 21.72 -4.37
CA VAL A 102 18.47 21.26 -3.31
C VAL A 102 17.77 19.97 -3.72
N SER A 103 17.13 19.94 -4.90
CA SER A 103 16.49 18.71 -5.40
C SER A 103 17.49 17.57 -5.49
N GLU A 104 18.67 17.82 -6.06
CA GLU A 104 19.77 16.84 -6.18
C GLU A 104 20.28 16.31 -4.84
N SER A 105 20.20 17.09 -3.76
CA SER A 105 20.61 16.65 -2.43
C SER A 105 19.57 15.79 -1.71
N LEU A 106 18.30 15.85 -2.13
CA LEU A 106 17.20 15.07 -1.54
C LEU A 106 17.10 13.66 -2.11
N LEU A 107 17.75 13.39 -3.25
CA LEU A 107 17.71 12.09 -3.88
C LEU A 107 18.40 11.04 -2.98
N PRO A 108 17.77 9.87 -2.78
CA PRO A 108 18.38 8.80 -2.02
C PRO A 108 19.69 8.33 -2.64
N THR A 109 20.73 8.13 -1.82
CA THR A 109 22.02 7.58 -2.23
C THR A 109 22.16 6.08 -1.93
N ASP A 110 21.21 5.50 -1.20
CA ASP A 110 21.16 4.06 -0.92
C ASP A 110 19.75 3.52 -1.13
N MET A 111 19.66 2.22 -1.37
CA MET A 111 18.41 1.52 -1.57
C MET A 111 18.51 0.09 -1.06
N SER A 112 17.41 -0.43 -0.50
CA SER A 112 17.36 -1.81 -0.01
C SER A 112 16.53 -2.70 -0.94
N CYS A 113 17.14 -3.78 -1.43
CA CYS A 113 16.48 -4.64 -2.42
C CYS A 113 15.29 -5.40 -1.83
N ARG A 114 15.32 -5.68 -0.52
CA ARG A 114 14.19 -6.31 0.17
C ARG A 114 12.98 -5.38 0.22
N GLN A 115 13.19 -4.12 0.55
CA GLN A 115 12.08 -3.15 0.57
C GLN A 115 11.55 -2.91 -0.85
N ALA A 116 12.42 -2.84 -1.85
CA ALA A 116 12.00 -2.74 -3.25
C ALA A 116 11.13 -3.93 -3.67
N PHE A 117 11.52 -5.15 -3.26
CA PHE A 117 10.71 -6.35 -3.47
C PHE A 117 9.35 -6.28 -2.77
N ASP A 118 9.33 -5.92 -1.49
CA ASP A 118 8.10 -5.85 -0.70
C ASP A 118 7.13 -4.81 -1.29
N LEU A 119 7.64 -3.70 -1.83
CA LEU A 119 6.86 -2.69 -2.54
C LEU A 119 6.30 -3.20 -3.87
N ALA A 120 7.11 -3.91 -4.67
CA ALA A 120 6.67 -4.48 -5.95
C ALA A 120 5.60 -5.56 -5.75
N TRP A 121 5.82 -6.46 -4.79
CA TRP A 121 4.87 -7.50 -4.43
C TRP A 121 3.60 -6.92 -3.83
N GLY A 122 3.72 -5.96 -2.91
CA GLY A 122 2.59 -5.27 -2.31
C GLY A 122 1.72 -4.55 -3.35
N CYS A 123 2.33 -3.92 -4.35
CA CYS A 123 1.61 -3.31 -5.47
C CYS A 123 0.81 -4.34 -6.28
N ASN A 124 1.39 -5.52 -6.55
CA ASN A 124 0.73 -6.54 -7.36
C ASN A 124 -0.33 -7.35 -6.58
N SER A 125 -0.35 -7.21 -5.26
CA SER A 125 -1.33 -7.87 -4.42
C SER A 125 -2.75 -7.30 -4.63
N VAL A 126 -3.76 -8.15 -4.50
CA VAL A 126 -5.18 -7.75 -4.62
C VAL A 126 -5.54 -6.65 -3.61
N GLY A 127 -5.00 -6.73 -2.39
CA GLY A 127 -5.20 -5.70 -1.36
C GLY A 127 -4.57 -4.35 -1.73
N GLY A 128 -3.41 -4.36 -2.38
CA GLY A 128 -2.72 -3.14 -2.86
C GLY A 128 -3.45 -2.46 -4.02
N GLN A 129 -4.06 -3.25 -4.92
CA GLN A 129 -4.78 -2.74 -6.09
C GLN A 129 -6.22 -2.31 -5.80
N TRP A 130 -6.86 -2.80 -4.73
CA TRP A 130 -8.27 -2.53 -4.45
C TRP A 130 -8.60 -1.02 -4.41
N ASN A 131 -7.75 -0.21 -3.77
CA ASN A 131 -7.96 1.24 -3.69
C ASN A 131 -7.72 1.94 -5.05
N ALA A 132 -6.86 1.37 -5.91
CA ALA A 132 -6.70 1.86 -7.29
C ALA A 132 -7.97 1.64 -8.10
N VAL A 133 -8.49 0.42 -8.09
CA VAL A 133 -9.70 0.04 -8.81
C VAL A 133 -10.89 0.83 -8.30
N TYR A 134 -11.05 0.99 -6.97
CA TYR A 134 -12.14 1.77 -6.40
C TYR A 134 -12.10 3.26 -6.79
N ARG A 135 -10.92 3.88 -6.81
CA ARG A 135 -10.80 5.34 -7.08
C ARG A 135 -10.71 5.68 -8.56
N TYR A 136 -10.03 4.85 -9.35
CA TYR A 136 -9.68 5.16 -10.73
C TYR A 136 -10.31 4.18 -11.73
N GLY A 137 -10.94 3.09 -11.28
CA GLY A 137 -11.58 2.09 -12.15
C GLY A 137 -10.61 1.15 -12.85
N GLU A 138 -9.30 1.29 -12.61
CA GLU A 138 -8.25 0.51 -13.24
C GLU A 138 -7.20 0.03 -12.23
N MET A 139 -6.52 -1.05 -12.58
CA MET A 139 -5.33 -1.48 -11.85
C MET A 139 -4.18 -0.52 -12.14
N ARG A 140 -3.46 -0.11 -11.10
CA ARG A 140 -2.24 0.70 -11.26
C ARG A 140 -1.14 -0.16 -11.87
N SER A 141 -0.37 0.44 -12.79
CA SER A 141 0.88 -0.17 -13.25
C SER A 141 1.85 -0.33 -12.08
N CYS A 142 2.32 -1.56 -11.88
CA CYS A 142 3.35 -1.89 -10.88
C CYS A 142 4.76 -2.00 -11.48
N SER A 143 4.94 -1.62 -12.76
CA SER A 143 6.22 -1.70 -13.46
C SER A 143 7.32 -0.95 -12.71
N ASP A 144 7.01 0.26 -12.25
CA ASP A 144 8.00 1.15 -11.62
C ASP A 144 8.62 0.53 -10.36
N GLN A 145 7.83 -0.19 -9.56
CA GLN A 145 8.32 -0.87 -8.35
C GLN A 145 9.15 -2.10 -8.70
N TRP A 146 8.81 -2.81 -9.78
CA TRP A 146 9.62 -3.91 -10.28
C TRP A 146 10.94 -3.42 -10.87
N ASP A 147 10.95 -2.28 -11.55
CA ASP A 147 12.16 -1.65 -12.07
C ASP A 147 13.11 -1.27 -10.92
N ASP A 148 12.58 -0.72 -9.81
CA ASP A 148 13.36 -0.44 -8.59
C ASP A 148 14.01 -1.72 -8.03
N PHE A 149 13.28 -2.83 -8.00
CA PHE A 149 13.78 -4.13 -7.54
C PHE A 149 14.88 -4.69 -8.45
N TRP A 150 14.63 -4.74 -9.75
CA TRP A 150 15.60 -5.26 -10.72
C TRP A 150 16.85 -4.40 -10.81
N PHE A 151 16.69 -3.08 -10.73
CA PHE A 151 17.81 -2.16 -10.61
C PHE A 151 18.63 -2.46 -9.36
N CYS A 152 18.01 -2.60 -8.19
CA CYS A 152 18.74 -2.93 -6.95
C CYS A 152 19.49 -4.26 -7.06
N MET A 153 18.86 -5.29 -7.63
CA MET A 153 19.50 -6.59 -7.85
C MET A 153 20.71 -6.49 -8.78
N ARG A 154 20.62 -5.66 -9.83
CA ARG A 154 21.70 -5.42 -10.79
C ARG A 154 22.83 -4.58 -10.20
N THR A 155 22.51 -3.59 -9.36
CA THR A 155 23.48 -2.68 -8.75
C THR A 155 24.06 -3.17 -7.43
N LYS A 156 23.60 -4.33 -6.93
CA LYS A 156 24.11 -4.93 -5.69
C LYS A 156 25.61 -5.25 -5.71
N SER A 157 26.22 -5.44 -6.88
CA SER A 157 27.66 -5.65 -7.04
C SER A 157 28.49 -4.37 -6.94
N PHE A 158 27.85 -3.20 -7.04
CA PHE A 158 28.53 -1.91 -6.98
C PHE A 158 28.88 -1.59 -5.53
N THR A 159 30.05 -1.01 -5.32
CA THR A 159 30.57 -0.68 -3.99
C THR A 159 30.96 0.79 -3.90
N GLY A 160 30.82 1.36 -2.70
CA GLY A 160 31.27 2.72 -2.41
C GLY A 160 30.55 3.81 -3.22
N PRO A 161 31.28 4.84 -3.71
CA PRO A 161 30.67 6.03 -4.31
C PRO A 161 29.95 5.73 -5.63
N ALA A 162 30.42 4.75 -6.41
CA ALA A 162 29.81 4.37 -7.67
C ALA A 162 28.37 3.83 -7.50
N LYS A 163 28.11 3.11 -6.38
CA LYS A 163 26.75 2.65 -6.05
C LYS A 163 25.85 3.85 -5.75
N ALA A 164 26.35 4.81 -4.97
CA ALA A 164 25.59 5.98 -4.58
C ALA A 164 25.20 6.85 -5.78
N GLU A 165 26.13 7.07 -6.71
CA GLU A 165 25.88 7.81 -7.94
C GLU A 165 24.88 7.09 -8.85
N ALA A 166 25.03 5.78 -9.04
CA ALA A 166 24.09 4.99 -9.84
C ALA A 166 22.67 5.01 -9.24
N ILE A 167 22.54 4.86 -7.92
CA ILE A 167 21.23 4.92 -7.25
C ILE A 167 20.62 6.31 -7.39
N LYS A 168 21.44 7.34 -7.22
CA LYS A 168 21.00 8.72 -7.38
C LYS A 168 20.49 8.97 -8.81
N GLU A 169 21.21 8.52 -9.82
CA GLU A 169 20.79 8.63 -11.23
C GLU A 169 19.47 7.89 -11.49
N HIS A 170 19.31 6.67 -10.97
CA HIS A 170 18.05 5.90 -11.09
C HIS A 170 16.84 6.64 -10.49
N TYR A 171 16.99 7.24 -9.31
CA TYR A 171 15.90 8.02 -8.71
C TYR A 171 15.61 9.31 -9.48
N ARG A 172 16.64 9.95 -10.05
CA ARG A 172 16.47 11.13 -10.90
C ARG A 172 15.63 10.82 -12.14
N ASP A 173 15.96 9.72 -12.82
CA ASP A 173 15.26 9.31 -14.03
C ASP A 173 13.80 8.90 -13.72
N ARG A 174 13.58 8.27 -12.56
CA ARG A 174 12.25 7.91 -12.05
C ARG A 174 11.39 9.12 -11.70
N GLU A 175 11.96 10.15 -11.09
CA GLU A 175 11.23 11.41 -10.83
C GLU A 175 10.91 12.12 -12.15
N HIS A 176 11.87 12.13 -13.07
CA HIS A 176 11.68 12.70 -14.40
C HIS A 176 10.52 12.04 -15.15
N SER A 177 10.50 10.71 -15.21
CA SER A 177 9.44 9.95 -15.88
C SER A 177 8.06 10.13 -15.21
N ARG A 178 8.03 10.31 -13.88
CA ARG A 178 6.77 10.48 -13.15
C ARG A 178 6.14 11.85 -13.34
N TYR A 179 6.94 12.91 -13.26
CA TYR A 179 6.43 14.28 -13.18
C TYR A 179 6.59 15.06 -14.49
N TYR A 180 7.57 14.72 -15.33
CA TYR A 180 7.96 15.50 -16.51
C TYR A 180 7.81 14.76 -17.84
N ALA A 181 7.41 13.48 -17.81
CA ALA A 181 7.11 12.74 -19.04
C ALA A 181 5.95 13.40 -19.83
N PRO A 182 5.95 13.31 -21.17
CA PRO A 182 4.91 13.89 -22.00
C PRO A 182 3.53 13.34 -21.60
N GLY A 183 2.59 14.24 -21.34
CA GLY A 183 1.23 13.89 -20.90
C GLY A 183 1.05 13.79 -19.38
N ARG A 184 2.13 13.83 -18.59
CA ARG A 184 2.05 14.05 -17.14
C ARG A 184 2.05 15.55 -16.86
N ARG A 185 1.33 15.96 -15.81
CA ARG A 185 1.30 17.35 -15.33
C ARG A 185 1.87 17.37 -13.92
N SER A 186 2.92 18.14 -13.72
CA SER A 186 3.47 18.37 -12.39
C SER A 186 2.76 19.57 -11.75
N SER A 187 2.64 19.58 -10.42
CA SER A 187 2.21 20.78 -9.71
C SER A 187 3.16 21.96 -9.95
N GLU A 188 4.43 21.69 -10.25
CA GLU A 188 5.43 22.71 -10.58
C GLU A 188 5.14 23.44 -11.90
N ASP A 189 4.33 22.86 -12.79
CA ASP A 189 3.89 23.53 -14.03
C ASP A 189 2.89 24.66 -13.74
N VAL A 190 2.12 24.51 -12.65
CA VAL A 190 1.09 25.48 -12.23
C VAL A 190 1.66 26.46 -11.19
N TRP A 191 2.52 25.97 -10.30
CA TRP A 191 3.04 26.73 -9.16
C TRP A 191 4.55 26.92 -9.27
N LYS A 192 4.98 28.17 -9.42
CA LYS A 192 6.41 28.52 -9.42
C LYS A 192 6.91 28.76 -7.99
N PRO A 193 8.14 28.31 -7.65
CA PRO A 193 8.75 28.64 -6.37
C PRO A 193 8.95 30.15 -6.24
N ARG A 194 8.91 30.68 -5.01
CA ARG A 194 9.27 32.07 -4.74
C ARG A 194 10.78 32.20 -4.64
N GLU A 195 11.32 33.21 -5.31
CA GLU A 195 12.75 33.55 -5.25
C GLU A 195 13.13 34.20 -3.91
N GLU A 196 12.19 34.93 -3.29
CA GLU A 196 12.41 35.64 -2.03
C GLU A 196 11.64 35.01 -0.85
N LYS A 197 12.24 35.10 0.33
CA LYS A 197 11.57 34.74 1.59
C LYS A 197 10.43 35.71 1.87
N VAL A 198 9.31 35.15 2.30
CA VAL A 198 8.15 35.95 2.72
C VAL A 198 8.51 36.71 3.99
N ALA A 199 8.20 38.00 4.05
CA ALA A 199 8.47 38.84 5.21
C ALA A 199 7.79 38.27 6.47
N PRO A 200 8.46 38.28 7.64
CA PRO A 200 7.91 37.74 8.86
C PRO A 200 6.60 38.44 9.22
N GLY A 201 5.57 37.66 9.59
CA GLY A 201 4.26 38.18 10.01
C GLY A 201 3.26 38.45 8.87
N THR A 202 3.62 38.22 7.60
CA THR A 202 2.69 38.40 6.47
C THR A 202 1.91 37.13 6.13
N ALA A 203 2.53 35.95 6.22
CA ALA A 203 1.85 34.67 6.02
C ALA A 203 1.25 34.15 7.33
N PHE A 204 0.03 33.58 7.24
CA PHE A 204 -0.68 32.97 8.37
C PHE A 204 -0.92 33.90 9.58
N SER A 205 -1.10 35.21 9.33
CA SER A 205 -1.31 36.22 10.37
C SER A 205 -2.72 36.23 10.98
N HIS A 206 -3.69 35.65 10.29
CA HIS A 206 -5.06 35.53 10.79
C HIS A 206 -5.11 34.45 11.87
N LYS A 207 -5.51 34.85 13.07
CA LYS A 207 -5.90 33.89 14.12
C LYS A 207 -7.17 33.20 13.64
N ILE A 208 -7.10 31.89 13.46
CA ILE A 208 -8.28 31.08 13.24
C ILE A 208 -8.98 31.00 14.61
N GLU A 209 -10.11 31.68 14.74
CA GLU A 209 -10.99 31.54 15.89
C GLU A 209 -11.60 30.14 15.84
N LEU A 210 -10.93 29.19 16.48
CA LEU A 210 -11.47 27.87 16.73
C LEU A 210 -12.66 28.07 17.68
N PRO A 211 -13.87 27.64 17.31
CA PRO A 211 -15.07 27.94 18.09
C PRO A 211 -14.97 27.44 19.54
N SER A 212 -14.18 26.40 19.82
CA SER A 212 -14.13 25.79 21.14
C SER A 212 -13.28 26.52 22.21
N SER A 213 -12.44 27.50 21.88
CA SER A 213 -11.40 27.93 22.84
C SER A 213 -11.29 29.41 23.21
N SER A 214 -12.05 30.34 22.63
CA SER A 214 -11.91 31.74 23.09
C SER A 214 -13.16 32.59 23.23
N THR A 215 -14.26 32.40 22.50
CA THR A 215 -15.43 33.28 22.69
C THR A 215 -16.71 32.63 22.17
N GLY A 216 -17.32 31.73 22.96
CA GLY A 216 -18.72 31.35 22.78
C GLY A 216 -19.05 30.31 21.72
N GLY A 217 -18.11 29.43 21.33
CA GLY A 217 -18.49 28.23 20.59
C GLY A 217 -18.91 27.10 21.53
N VAL A 218 -19.94 26.40 21.09
CA VAL A 218 -20.56 25.23 21.73
C VAL A 218 -19.47 24.23 22.14
N ASN A 219 -19.45 23.83 23.41
CA ASN A 219 -18.52 22.82 23.92
C ASN A 219 -18.65 21.51 23.13
N ASP A 220 -17.57 20.75 22.93
CA ASP A 220 -17.57 19.50 22.14
C ASP A 220 -18.70 18.53 22.57
N ASP A 221 -19.04 18.48 23.87
CA ASP A 221 -20.15 17.67 24.38
C ASP A 221 -21.53 18.21 23.99
N GLU A 222 -21.69 19.54 23.94
CA GLU A 222 -22.93 20.17 23.50
C GLU A 222 -23.11 20.01 21.99
N TRP A 223 -22.03 20.12 21.20
CA TRP A 223 -22.06 19.87 19.77
C TRP A 223 -22.46 18.42 19.48
N ARG A 224 -21.89 17.46 20.21
CA ARG A 224 -22.22 16.04 20.11
C ARG A 224 -23.69 15.76 20.46
N LYS A 225 -24.23 16.44 21.47
CA LYS A 225 -25.66 16.36 21.84
C LYS A 225 -26.56 16.93 20.74
N GLN A 226 -26.23 18.11 20.22
CA GLN A 226 -27.00 18.75 19.14
C GLN A 226 -26.99 17.90 17.86
N GLU A 227 -25.84 17.30 17.50
CA GLU A 227 -25.72 16.42 16.34
C GLU A 227 -26.50 15.10 16.52
N ASN A 228 -26.49 14.52 17.72
CA ASN A 228 -27.30 13.34 18.03
C ASN A 228 -28.81 13.64 17.94
N GLU A 229 -29.24 14.78 18.48
CA GLU A 229 -30.65 15.20 18.43
C GLU A 229 -31.08 15.52 16.99
N ARG A 230 -30.23 16.20 16.21
CA ARG A 230 -30.46 16.42 14.78
C ARG A 230 -30.62 15.11 14.01
N ARG A 231 -29.77 14.12 14.28
CA ARG A 231 -29.87 12.77 13.67
C ARG A 231 -31.16 12.06 14.07
N ARG A 232 -31.57 12.18 15.33
CA ARG A 232 -32.84 11.61 15.82
C ARG A 232 -34.04 12.23 15.13
N GLN A 233 -34.08 13.57 15.00
CA GLN A 233 -35.16 14.26 14.29
C GLN A 233 -35.22 13.89 12.80
N VAL A 234 -34.07 13.70 12.15
CA VAL A 234 -34.03 13.23 10.75
C VAL A 234 -34.60 11.80 10.66
N ARG A 235 -34.25 10.90 11.58
CA ARG A 235 -34.81 9.54 11.63
C ARG A 235 -36.32 9.53 11.87
N GLU A 236 -36.80 10.37 12.78
CA GLU A 236 -38.23 10.54 13.08
C GLU A 236 -39.00 11.05 11.87
N LYS A 237 -38.49 12.08 11.18
CA LYS A 237 -39.07 12.60 9.93
C LYS A 237 -39.07 11.58 8.79
N LEU A 238 -38.13 10.64 8.81
CA LEU A 238 -38.05 9.52 7.85
C LEU A 238 -38.86 8.29 8.31
N GLY A 239 -39.56 8.34 9.45
CA GLY A 239 -40.46 7.28 9.93
C GLY A 239 -39.76 6.02 10.42
N VAL A 240 -38.46 6.08 10.77
CA VAL A 240 -37.69 4.93 11.26
C VAL A 240 -37.73 4.92 12.79
N GLU A 241 -38.89 4.58 13.38
CA GLU A 241 -39.02 4.37 14.82
C GLU A 241 -38.24 3.11 15.23
N GLU A 242 -37.33 3.23 16.21
CA GLU A 242 -36.82 2.06 16.93
C GLU A 242 -37.72 1.78 18.14
N PRO A 243 -38.01 0.51 18.46
CA PRO A 243 -38.81 0.15 19.61
C PRO A 243 -38.07 0.49 20.90
N THR A 244 -38.66 1.36 21.72
CA THR A 244 -38.21 1.63 23.09
C THR A 244 -38.27 0.35 23.93
N PRO A 245 -37.22 -0.01 24.71
CA PRO A 245 -37.35 -1.06 25.71
C PRO A 245 -38.30 -0.58 26.81
N SER A 246 -39.38 -1.31 27.00
CA SER A 246 -40.38 -1.12 28.05
C SER A 246 -39.72 -1.12 29.44
N PRO A 247 -40.11 -0.21 30.35
CA PRO A 247 -39.66 -0.28 31.74
C PRO A 247 -40.21 -1.55 32.39
N SER A 248 -39.33 -2.39 32.92
CA SER A 248 -39.68 -3.50 33.78
C SER A 248 -40.41 -2.98 35.01
N SER A 249 -41.71 -3.25 35.09
CA SER A 249 -42.52 -3.08 36.30
C SER A 249 -42.17 -4.18 37.30
N SER A 250 -41.82 -3.72 38.51
CA SER A 250 -41.87 -4.33 39.86
C SER A 250 -42.03 -5.84 40.01
#